data_AF-A0A920QJD2-F1
#
_entry.id   AF-A0A920QJD2-F1
#
_cell.length_a   1.000
_cell.length_b   1.000
_cell.length_c   1.000
_cell.angle_alpha   90.00
_cell.angle_beta   90.00
_cell.angle_gamma   90.00
#
_symmetry.space_group_name_H-M   'P 1'
#
loop_
_entity.id
_entity.type
_entity.pdbx_description
1 polymer ?
#
loop_
_entity_poly.entity_id
_entity_poly.type
_entity_poly.pdbx_seq_one_letter_code
_entity_poly.pdbx_strand_id
1 'polypeptide(L)'
;MRVRAVAKSTSLEKFPLAKQSGSPVPENHTSCYFISEESWTGSWHDTPIFMLEKLGAGMIIDGPAIVMQDTSTILIEPGCSSEITQYGDIVITVATKSYLEIGTQADPVQVSIFGNLFMSIAEQMGRTLQRTAISTNIKERLDFSCAIFDETGGLVANAPHQPVHLGAMSEAVRQQVKLQGKLLKKGDVLLTNHPIAGGATSLILL
;
A
#
# COMPACT_ATOMS: atom_id res chain seq x y z
N MET A 1 21.59 -24.23 1.00
CA MET A 1 22.28 -23.63 2.16
C MET A 1 22.55 -22.16 1.85
N ARG A 2 22.00 -21.21 2.62
CA ARG A 2 22.22 -19.77 2.41
C ARG A 2 23.20 -19.29 3.49
N VAL A 3 24.39 -18.88 3.09
CA VAL A 3 25.42 -18.33 3.98
C VAL A 3 25.38 -16.81 3.85
N ARG A 4 25.25 -16.09 4.98
CA ARG A 4 25.35 -14.63 5.04
C ARG A 4 26.57 -14.28 5.90
N ALA A 5 27.59 -13.70 5.28
CA ALA A 5 28.70 -13.09 5.99
C ALA A 5 28.37 -11.60 6.25
N VAL A 6 28.64 -11.13 7.47
CA VAL A 6 28.50 -9.72 7.85
C VAL A 6 29.85 -9.26 8.40
N ALA A 7 30.43 -8.25 7.77
CA ALA A 7 31.63 -7.58 8.26
C ALA A 7 31.25 -6.20 8.81
N LYS A 8 31.88 -5.78 9.92
CA LYS A 8 31.63 -4.48 10.54
C LYS A 8 32.62 -3.46 9.98
N SER A 9 32.14 -2.57 9.11
CA SER A 9 32.88 -1.38 8.70
C SER A 9 32.83 -0.34 9.82
N THR A 10 33.83 0.56 9.88
CA THR A 10 33.79 1.77 10.71
C THR A 10 32.46 2.47 10.48
N SER A 11 31.74 2.72 11.57
CA SER A 11 30.42 3.33 11.58
C SER A 11 30.48 4.73 10.95
N LEU A 12 29.53 5.05 10.09
CA LEU A 12 29.27 6.42 9.66
C LEU A 12 29.02 7.27 10.91
N GLU A 13 29.97 8.16 11.25
CA GLU A 13 29.78 9.14 12.31
C GLU A 13 28.82 10.22 11.79
N LYS A 14 27.69 10.38 12.49
CA LYS A 14 26.74 11.46 12.20
C LYS A 14 27.22 12.73 12.89
N PHE A 15 27.44 13.80 12.12
CA PHE A 15 27.81 15.09 12.66
C PHE A 15 26.55 15.88 13.02
N PRO A 16 26.39 16.33 14.27
CA PRO A 16 25.22 17.11 14.66
C PRO A 16 25.29 18.51 14.05
N LEU A 17 24.17 18.98 13.50
CA LEU A 17 24.00 20.37 13.08
C LEU A 17 23.95 21.29 14.29
N ALA A 18 24.48 22.50 14.14
CA ALA A 18 24.35 23.53 15.15
C ALA A 18 22.86 23.86 15.36
N LYS A 19 22.44 23.92 16.63
CA LYS A 19 21.13 24.48 16.98
C LYS A 19 21.15 25.96 16.62
N GLN A 20 20.22 26.39 15.77
CA GLN A 20 19.99 27.80 15.54
C GLN A 20 18.77 28.24 16.37
N SER A 21 18.92 29.33 17.11
CA SER A 21 17.84 29.94 17.87
C SER A 21 17.18 31.02 17.02
N GLY A 22 15.91 30.83 16.65
CA GLY A 22 15.12 31.78 15.86
C GLY A 22 14.01 31.09 15.09
N SER A 23 13.02 31.86 14.63
CA SER A 23 12.02 31.36 13.69
C SER A 23 12.65 31.19 12.29
N PRO A 24 12.30 30.14 11.54
CA PRO A 24 12.81 29.95 10.18
C PRO A 24 12.40 31.14 9.30
N VAL A 25 13.35 31.67 8.55
CA VAL A 25 13.13 32.82 7.65
C VAL A 25 12.93 32.30 6.23
N PRO A 26 11.81 32.64 5.56
CA PRO A 26 11.58 32.23 4.18
C PRO A 26 12.52 32.97 3.23
N GLU A 27 13.04 32.25 2.24
CA GLU A 27 13.81 32.79 1.13
C GLU A 27 12.91 33.55 0.14
N ASN A 28 11.72 33.00 -0.11
CA ASN A 28 10.76 33.53 -1.05
C ASN A 28 9.35 33.01 -0.72
N HIS A 29 8.35 33.46 -1.47
CA HIS A 29 6.97 32.98 -1.41
C HIS A 29 6.50 32.59 -2.81
N THR A 30 5.63 31.58 -2.89
CA THR A 30 4.96 31.21 -4.13
C THR A 30 3.52 30.78 -3.86
N SER A 31 2.66 30.90 -4.87
CA SER A 31 1.27 30.47 -4.76
C SER A 31 1.18 28.98 -5.11
N CYS A 32 0.70 28.16 -4.17
CA CYS A 32 0.43 26.74 -4.39
C CYS A 32 -1.06 26.47 -4.26
N TYR A 33 -1.59 25.61 -5.14
CA TYR A 33 -2.99 25.19 -5.10
C TYR A 33 -3.10 23.86 -4.35
N PHE A 34 -3.87 23.85 -3.27
CA PHE A 34 -4.11 22.64 -2.46
C PHE A 34 -5.58 22.24 -2.58
N ILE A 35 -5.83 20.93 -2.68
CA ILE A 35 -7.19 20.37 -2.72
C ILE A 35 -7.47 19.76 -1.35
N SER A 36 -8.59 20.15 -0.73
CA SER A 36 -9.09 19.50 0.47
C SER A 36 -9.73 18.16 0.10
N GLU A 37 -9.25 17.06 0.69
CA GLU A 37 -9.85 15.73 0.51
C GLU A 37 -11.29 15.66 1.06
N GLU A 38 -11.65 16.51 2.04
CA GLU A 38 -12.98 16.51 2.64
C GLU A 38 -14.04 17.18 1.75
N SER A 39 -13.68 18.29 1.08
CA SER A 39 -14.63 19.09 0.29
C SER A 39 -14.45 18.93 -1.22
N TRP A 40 -13.38 18.26 -1.68
CA TRP A 40 -12.95 18.20 -3.10
C TRP A 40 -12.84 19.56 -3.78
N THR A 41 -12.79 20.63 -2.99
CA THR A 41 -12.54 21.99 -3.42
C THR A 41 -11.09 22.33 -3.10
N GLY A 42 -10.48 23.12 -3.97
CA GLY A 42 -9.14 23.62 -3.72
C GLY A 42 -9.10 25.13 -3.61
N SER A 43 -8.04 25.61 -2.97
CA SER A 43 -7.74 27.02 -2.80
C SER A 43 -6.27 27.28 -3.07
N TRP A 44 -5.97 28.50 -3.50
CA TRP A 44 -4.60 29.00 -3.58
C TRP A 44 -4.14 29.43 -2.19
N HIS A 45 -2.94 29.01 -1.80
CA HIS A 45 -2.29 29.40 -0.56
C HIS A 45 -0.94 30.04 -0.86
N ASP A 46 -0.69 31.18 -0.20
CA ASP A 46 0.64 31.77 -0.16
C ASP A 46 1.57 30.85 0.65
N THR A 47 2.59 30.33 -0.02
CA THR A 47 3.41 29.23 0.48
C THR A 47 4.87 29.70 0.59
N PRO A 48 5.41 29.92 1.81
CA PRO A 48 6.80 30.28 2.02
C PRO A 48 7.75 29.17 1.54
N ILE A 49 8.87 29.58 0.96
CA ILE A 49 9.94 28.73 0.45
C ILE A 49 11.14 28.89 1.38
N PHE A 50 11.60 27.79 1.96
CA PHE A 50 12.78 27.72 2.82
C PHE A 50 13.90 26.95 2.11
N MET A 51 15.14 27.38 2.33
CA MET A 51 16.32 26.62 1.91
C MET A 51 16.80 25.76 3.06
N LEU A 52 16.89 24.44 2.88
CA LEU A 52 17.27 23.50 3.94
C LEU A 52 18.62 23.86 4.57
N GLU A 53 19.56 24.38 3.77
CA GLU A 53 20.89 24.82 4.21
C GLU A 53 20.86 25.98 5.22
N LYS A 54 19.78 26.77 5.21
CA LYS A 54 19.59 27.92 6.11
C LYS A 54 18.79 27.54 7.37
N LEU A 55 18.35 26.29 7.49
CA LEU A 55 17.62 25.80 8.65
C LEU A 55 18.57 25.12 9.64
N GLY A 56 18.36 25.37 10.93
CA GLY A 56 19.10 24.75 12.02
C GLY A 56 18.33 23.62 12.70
N ALA A 57 19.07 22.82 13.48
CA ALA A 57 18.49 21.73 14.27
C ALA A 57 17.45 22.25 15.29
N GLY A 58 16.28 21.61 15.32
CA GLY A 58 15.15 21.92 16.19
C GLY A 58 14.19 22.97 15.64
N MET A 59 14.40 23.48 14.42
CA MET A 59 13.43 24.37 13.78
C MET A 59 12.18 23.61 13.36
N ILE A 60 11.02 24.22 13.62
CA ILE A 60 9.71 23.72 13.22
C ILE A 60 9.16 24.60 12.10
N ILE A 61 8.65 23.98 11.05
CA ILE A 61 7.98 24.66 9.93
C ILE A 61 6.57 24.08 9.81
N ASP A 62 5.57 24.92 10.03
CA ASP A 62 4.17 24.58 9.81
C ASP A 62 3.80 24.75 8.33
N GLY A 63 2.98 23.84 7.81
CA GLY A 63 2.46 23.91 6.44
C GLY A 63 1.32 24.93 6.29
N PRO A 64 1.06 25.44 5.06
CA PRO A 64 1.72 25.09 3.81
C PRO A 64 3.11 25.73 3.70
N ALA A 65 4.13 24.94 3.34
CA ALA A 65 5.49 25.43 3.13
C ALA A 65 6.25 24.56 2.12
N ILE A 66 7.21 25.15 1.40
CA ILE A 66 8.14 24.41 0.54
C ILE A 66 9.53 24.48 1.16
N VAL A 67 10.19 23.34 1.32
CA VAL A 67 11.59 23.25 1.71
C VAL A 67 12.41 22.75 0.53
N MET A 68 13.29 23.59 0.01
CA MET A 68 14.16 23.26 -1.12
C MET A 68 15.56 22.88 -0.66
N GLN A 69 16.13 21.92 -1.37
CA GLN A 69 17.52 21.51 -1.33
C GLN A 69 18.00 21.35 -2.77
N ASP A 70 19.30 21.42 -3.03
CA ASP A 70 19.90 21.31 -4.36
C ASP A 70 19.39 20.14 -5.23
N THR A 71 18.96 19.05 -4.60
CA THR A 71 18.50 17.83 -5.30
C THR A 71 17.05 17.45 -5.02
N SER A 72 16.32 18.19 -4.17
CA SER A 72 14.96 17.82 -3.79
C SER A 72 14.13 19.02 -3.34
N THR A 73 12.83 18.96 -3.65
CA THR A 73 11.82 19.91 -3.16
C THR A 73 10.82 19.16 -2.31
N ILE A 74 10.67 19.56 -1.06
CA ILE A 74 9.79 18.94 -0.08
C ILE A 74 8.61 19.90 0.14
N LEU A 75 7.39 19.41 -0.07
CA LEU A 75 6.17 20.16 0.21
C LEU A 75 5.61 19.72 1.56
N ILE A 76 5.41 20.67 2.46
CA ILE A 76 4.72 20.50 3.74
C ILE A 76 3.29 20.98 3.51
N GLU A 77 2.35 20.04 3.51
CA GLU A 77 0.94 20.33 3.24
C GLU A 77 0.25 21.08 4.41
N PRO A 78 -0.84 21.81 4.15
CA PRO A 78 -1.69 22.38 5.22
C PRO A 78 -2.08 21.30 6.24
N GLY A 79 -1.94 21.62 7.53
CA GLY A 79 -2.22 20.67 8.62
C GLY A 79 -1.07 19.69 8.92
N CYS A 80 0.03 19.74 8.16
CA CYS A 80 1.28 19.09 8.53
C CYS A 80 2.23 20.08 9.20
N SER A 81 3.10 19.57 10.06
CA SER A 81 4.26 20.30 10.60
C SER A 81 5.52 19.51 10.30
N SER A 82 6.66 20.18 10.18
CA SER A 82 7.94 19.52 10.01
C SER A 82 8.95 20.02 11.02
N GLU A 83 9.88 19.14 11.42
CA GLU A 83 10.99 19.44 12.32
C GLU A 83 12.31 19.05 11.68
N ILE A 84 13.30 19.94 11.74
CA ILE A 84 14.67 19.63 11.36
C ILE A 84 15.38 18.95 12.53
N THR A 85 15.75 17.69 12.37
CA THR A 85 16.44 16.93 13.41
C THR A 85 17.87 17.44 13.64
N GLN A 86 18.48 17.00 14.74
CA GLN A 86 19.89 17.28 15.04
C GLN A 86 20.89 16.82 13.98
N TYR A 87 20.50 15.97 13.03
CA TYR A 87 21.36 15.46 11.97
C TYR A 87 21.02 16.01 10.58
N GLY A 88 20.05 16.92 10.48
CA GLY A 88 19.61 17.51 9.21
C GLY A 88 18.53 16.73 8.47
N ASP A 89 18.08 15.61 9.03
CA ASP A 89 16.88 14.91 8.54
C ASP A 89 15.64 15.78 8.80
N ILE A 90 14.68 15.76 7.88
CA ILE A 90 13.37 16.42 8.07
C ILE A 90 12.36 15.36 8.52
N VAL A 91 11.72 15.58 9.67
CA VAL A 91 10.62 14.75 10.16
C VAL A 91 9.32 15.51 9.95
N ILE A 92 8.41 14.95 9.16
CA ILE A 92 7.09 15.54 8.91
C ILE A 92 6.05 14.83 9.76
N THR A 93 5.38 15.59 10.62
CA THR A 93 4.25 15.14 11.43
C THR A 93 2.96 15.56 10.76
N VAL A 94 2.15 14.57 10.38
CA VAL A 94 0.82 14.79 9.82
C VAL A 94 -0.17 14.83 10.97
N ALA A 95 -0.78 15.99 11.24
CA ALA A 95 -1.78 16.13 12.29
C ALA A 95 -3.09 15.47 11.84
N THR A 96 -3.14 14.14 11.98
CA THR A 96 -4.31 13.29 11.76
C THR A 96 -4.83 13.32 10.32
N LYS A 97 -4.41 12.34 9.52
CA LYS A 97 -5.35 11.80 8.52
C LYS A 97 -6.51 11.24 9.33
N SER A 98 -7.66 11.90 9.32
CA SER A 98 -8.89 11.12 9.38
C SER A 98 -8.72 10.12 8.25
N TYR A 99 -8.59 8.84 8.59
CA TYR A 99 -8.95 7.84 7.60
C TYR A 99 -10.39 8.22 7.28
N LEU A 100 -10.61 8.87 6.14
CA LEU A 100 -11.94 9.03 5.57
C LEU A 100 -12.57 7.66 5.78
N GLU A 101 -13.64 7.59 6.58
CA GLU A 101 -14.45 6.39 6.62
C GLU A 101 -14.71 6.08 5.15
N ILE A 102 -14.23 4.93 4.69
CA ILE A 102 -14.32 4.54 3.28
C ILE A 102 -15.81 4.59 2.95
N GLY A 103 -16.23 5.70 2.35
CA GLY A 103 -17.59 5.88 1.94
C GLY A 103 -17.86 4.83 0.87
N THR A 104 -19.11 4.41 0.76
CA THR A 104 -19.56 3.58 -0.38
C THR A 104 -19.46 4.32 -1.73
N GLN A 105 -19.02 5.58 -1.75
CA GLN A 105 -18.68 6.34 -2.94
C GLN A 105 -17.35 5.83 -3.50
N ALA A 106 -17.43 5.08 -4.59
CA ALA A 106 -16.27 4.51 -5.27
C ALA A 106 -15.41 5.61 -5.93
N ASP A 107 -14.36 6.09 -5.24
CA ASP A 107 -13.33 6.94 -5.85
C ASP A 107 -12.62 6.15 -6.98
N PRO A 108 -12.68 6.61 -8.25
CA PRO A 108 -12.03 5.94 -9.37
C PRO A 108 -10.54 5.68 -9.16
N VAL A 109 -9.85 6.54 -8.41
CA VAL A 109 -8.42 6.37 -8.08
C VAL A 109 -8.26 5.20 -7.12
N GLN A 110 -9.04 5.15 -6.05
CA GLN A 110 -8.99 4.05 -5.08
C GLN A 110 -9.40 2.72 -5.72
N VAL A 111 -10.47 2.68 -6.51
CA VAL A 111 -10.88 1.48 -7.26
C VAL A 111 -9.74 0.96 -8.13
N SER A 112 -9.04 1.86 -8.82
CA SER A 112 -7.90 1.51 -9.67
C SER A 112 -6.72 0.97 -8.86
N ILE A 113 -6.39 1.60 -7.71
CA ILE A 113 -5.32 1.16 -6.82
C ILE A 113 -5.63 -0.23 -6.25
N PHE A 114 -6.80 -0.42 -5.65
CA PHE A 114 -7.19 -1.69 -5.06
C PHE A 114 -7.37 -2.79 -6.10
N GLY A 115 -7.96 -2.47 -7.25
CA GLY A 115 -8.09 -3.40 -8.38
C GLY A 115 -6.72 -3.93 -8.82
N ASN A 116 -5.76 -3.03 -9.05
CA ASN A 116 -4.39 -3.42 -9.43
C ASN A 116 -3.69 -4.22 -8.33
N LEU A 117 -3.88 -3.85 -7.05
CA LEU A 117 -3.31 -4.55 -5.91
C LEU A 117 -3.82 -5.99 -5.83
N PHE A 118 -5.14 -6.20 -5.83
CA PHE A 118 -5.74 -7.53 -5.73
C PHE A 118 -5.38 -8.40 -6.94
N MET A 119 -5.34 -7.81 -8.14
CA MET A 119 -4.89 -8.52 -9.35
C MET A 119 -3.43 -8.96 -9.23
N SER A 120 -2.55 -8.07 -8.74
CA SER A 120 -1.14 -8.39 -8.53
C SER A 120 -0.94 -9.53 -7.54
N ILE A 121 -1.72 -9.55 -6.44
CA ILE A 121 -1.69 -10.64 -5.45
C ILE A 121 -2.12 -11.96 -6.11
N ALA A 122 -3.24 -11.96 -6.83
CA ALA A 122 -3.73 -13.16 -7.51
C ALA A 122 -2.70 -13.72 -8.51
N GLU A 123 -2.05 -12.85 -9.30
CA GLU A 123 -0.97 -13.24 -10.21
C GLU A 123 0.24 -13.83 -9.47
N GLN A 124 0.66 -13.22 -8.35
CA GLN A 124 1.78 -13.71 -7.56
C GLN A 124 1.48 -15.09 -6.94
N MET A 125 0.26 -15.32 -6.47
CA MET A 125 -0.21 -16.64 -6.03
C MET A 125 -0.06 -17.66 -7.16
N GLY A 126 -0.55 -17.33 -8.36
CA GLY A 126 -0.47 -18.21 -9.52
C GLY A 126 0.96 -18.53 -9.94
N ARG A 127 1.84 -17.53 -10.03
CA ARG A 127 3.27 -17.72 -10.35
C ARG A 127 3.97 -18.58 -9.30
N THR A 128 3.64 -18.41 -8.02
CA THR A 128 4.23 -19.20 -6.92
C THR A 128 3.79 -20.66 -7.02
N LEU A 129 2.50 -20.90 -7.26
CA LEU A 129 1.95 -22.24 -7.43
C LEU A 129 2.56 -22.94 -8.65
N GLN A 130 2.65 -22.25 -9.80
CA GLN A 130 3.29 -22.78 -11.00
C GLN A 130 4.75 -23.19 -10.76
N ARG A 131 5.54 -22.35 -10.07
CA ARG A 131 6.96 -22.60 -9.81
C ARG A 131 7.23 -23.75 -8.85
N THR A 132 6.29 -24.03 -7.96
CA THR A 132 6.41 -25.08 -6.94
C THR A 132 5.76 -26.39 -7.36
N ALA A 133 4.95 -26.38 -8.42
CA ALA A 133 4.28 -27.55 -8.92
C ALA A 133 5.24 -28.56 -9.56
N ILE A 134 5.05 -29.83 -9.19
CA ILE A 134 5.72 -30.97 -9.82
C ILE A 134 4.93 -31.45 -11.05
N SER A 135 3.61 -31.24 -11.06
CA SER A 135 2.71 -31.64 -12.16
C SER A 135 2.98 -30.81 -13.43
N THR A 136 3.20 -31.48 -14.55
CA THR A 136 3.36 -30.84 -15.86
C THR A 136 2.07 -30.15 -16.33
N ASN A 137 0.89 -30.64 -15.93
CA ASN A 137 -0.37 -29.98 -16.22
C ASN A 137 -0.48 -28.60 -15.54
N ILE A 138 0.05 -28.47 -14.33
CA ILE A 138 0.06 -27.20 -13.60
C ILE A 138 1.22 -26.32 -14.10
N LYS A 139 2.40 -26.89 -14.26
CA LYS A 139 3.63 -26.13 -14.58
C LYS A 139 3.66 -25.60 -16.02
N GLU A 140 3.27 -26.43 -16.97
CA GLU A 140 3.39 -26.14 -18.42
C GLU A 140 2.04 -25.84 -19.07
N ARG A 141 0.97 -26.55 -18.68
CA ARG A 141 -0.38 -26.34 -19.25
C ARG A 141 -1.22 -25.31 -18.50
N LEU A 142 -0.75 -24.83 -17.34
CA LEU A 142 -1.44 -23.84 -16.50
C LEU A 142 -2.87 -24.24 -16.13
N ASP A 143 -3.11 -25.54 -15.92
CA ASP A 143 -4.40 -26.09 -15.53
C ASP A 143 -4.65 -25.90 -14.03
N PHE A 144 -4.79 -24.63 -13.63
CA PHE A 144 -5.12 -24.19 -12.27
C PHE A 144 -5.68 -22.77 -12.31
N SER A 145 -6.23 -22.32 -11.18
CA SER A 145 -6.65 -20.93 -11.02
C SER A 145 -6.41 -20.48 -9.60
N CYS A 146 -6.07 -19.20 -9.45
CA CYS A 146 -5.95 -18.53 -8.17
C CYS A 146 -6.90 -17.34 -8.19
N ALA A 147 -7.68 -17.19 -7.13
CA ALA A 147 -8.67 -16.14 -7.02
C ALA A 147 -8.78 -15.65 -5.57
N ILE A 148 -9.17 -14.40 -5.42
CA ILE A 148 -9.42 -13.74 -4.15
C ILE A 148 -10.92 -13.50 -4.05
N PHE A 149 -11.50 -13.81 -2.90
CA PHE A 149 -12.92 -13.67 -2.63
C PHE A 149 -13.16 -12.77 -1.43
N ASP A 150 -14.30 -12.08 -1.42
CA ASP A 150 -14.79 -11.35 -0.25
C ASP A 150 -15.42 -12.30 0.79
N GLU A 151 -15.83 -11.73 1.92
CA GLU A 151 -16.44 -12.47 3.05
C GLU A 151 -17.74 -13.21 2.68
N THR A 152 -18.41 -12.80 1.60
CA THR A 152 -19.63 -13.43 1.10
C THR A 152 -19.35 -14.52 0.07
N GLY A 153 -18.10 -14.66 -0.39
CA GLY A 153 -17.72 -15.51 -1.51
C GLY A 153 -17.92 -14.85 -2.88
N GLY A 154 -17.99 -13.53 -2.94
CA GLY A 154 -17.94 -12.74 -4.17
C GLY A 154 -16.51 -12.70 -4.73
N LEU A 155 -16.35 -12.87 -6.04
CA LEU A 155 -15.04 -12.85 -6.70
C LEU A 155 -14.50 -11.43 -6.77
N VAL A 156 -13.33 -11.18 -6.17
CA VAL A 156 -12.66 -9.87 -6.13
C VAL A 156 -11.58 -9.77 -7.21
N ALA A 157 -10.73 -10.80 -7.34
CA ALA A 157 -9.66 -10.85 -8.33
C ALA A 157 -9.34 -12.29 -8.75
N ASN A 158 -8.79 -12.47 -9.95
CA ASN A 158 -8.45 -13.75 -10.53
C ASN A 158 -7.12 -13.66 -11.30
N ALA A 159 -6.27 -14.68 -11.17
CA ALA A 159 -5.07 -14.81 -11.99
C ALA A 159 -5.42 -15.22 -13.44
N PRO A 160 -4.83 -14.57 -14.46
CA PRO A 160 -5.27 -14.69 -15.84
C PRO A 160 -4.71 -15.94 -16.52
N HIS A 161 -5.21 -17.14 -16.19
CA HIS A 161 -4.65 -18.38 -16.77
C HIS A 161 -5.67 -19.35 -17.38
N GLN A 162 -6.86 -19.55 -16.82
CA GLN A 162 -7.97 -20.22 -17.53
C GLN A 162 -9.36 -19.72 -17.07
N PRO A 163 -10.22 -19.19 -17.98
CA PRO A 163 -11.52 -18.61 -17.60
C PRO A 163 -12.61 -19.65 -17.27
N VAL A 164 -12.37 -20.94 -17.52
CA VAL A 164 -13.38 -22.01 -17.42
C VAL A 164 -13.84 -22.27 -15.97
N HIS A 165 -13.00 -22.03 -14.98
CA HIS A 165 -13.24 -22.48 -13.60
C HIS A 165 -13.93 -21.42 -12.72
N LEU A 166 -14.09 -20.19 -13.22
CA LEU A 166 -14.50 -19.03 -12.42
C LEU A 166 -15.91 -19.13 -11.82
N GLY A 167 -16.88 -19.62 -12.61
CA GLY A 167 -18.25 -19.80 -12.14
C GLY A 167 -18.36 -20.89 -11.06
N ALA A 168 -17.67 -22.01 -11.27
CA ALA A 168 -17.72 -23.16 -10.38
C ALA A 168 -16.96 -22.90 -9.06
N MET A 169 -15.79 -22.25 -9.11
CA MET A 169 -15.05 -21.84 -7.92
C MET A 169 -15.83 -20.88 -7.03
N SER A 170 -16.46 -19.86 -7.63
CA SER A 170 -17.23 -18.87 -6.87
C SER A 170 -18.39 -19.52 -6.11
N GLU A 171 -19.05 -20.50 -6.72
CA GLU A 171 -20.11 -21.24 -6.04
C GLU A 171 -19.57 -22.12 -4.90
N ALA A 172 -18.42 -22.76 -5.10
CA ALA A 172 -17.78 -23.54 -4.05
C ALA A 172 -17.43 -22.72 -2.82
N VAL A 173 -16.84 -21.55 -3.03
CA VAL A 173 -16.49 -20.62 -1.95
C VAL A 173 -17.75 -20.22 -1.20
N ARG A 174 -18.81 -19.79 -1.91
CA ARG A 174 -20.09 -19.43 -1.30
C ARG A 174 -20.71 -20.57 -0.49
N GLN A 175 -20.65 -21.80 -0.99
CA GLN A 175 -21.16 -22.96 -0.27
C GLN A 175 -20.34 -23.23 1.00
N GLN A 176 -19.00 -23.12 0.94
CA GLN A 176 -18.17 -23.27 2.14
C GLN A 176 -18.39 -22.14 3.15
N VAL A 177 -18.56 -20.90 2.71
CA VAL A 177 -18.93 -19.77 3.58
C VAL A 177 -20.27 -20.05 4.29
N LYS A 178 -21.27 -20.57 3.57
CA LYS A 178 -22.57 -20.95 4.16
C LYS A 178 -22.45 -22.09 5.19
N LEU A 179 -21.64 -23.11 4.90
CA LEU A 179 -21.53 -24.30 5.72
C LEU A 179 -20.61 -24.10 6.93
N GLN A 180 -19.49 -23.41 6.73
CA GLN A 180 -18.36 -23.35 7.68
C GLN A 180 -18.05 -21.93 8.16
N GLY A 181 -18.63 -20.87 7.57
CA GLY A 181 -18.22 -19.49 7.81
C GLY A 181 -18.22 -19.04 9.27
N LYS A 182 -19.14 -19.56 10.09
CA LYS A 182 -19.19 -19.26 11.55
C LYS A 182 -18.18 -20.05 12.38
N LEU A 183 -17.62 -21.12 11.82
CA LEU A 183 -16.70 -22.04 12.49
C LEU A 183 -15.24 -21.77 12.10
N LEU A 184 -15.01 -21.11 10.97
CA LEU A 184 -13.69 -20.75 10.47
C LEU A 184 -12.96 -19.81 11.42
N LYS A 185 -11.69 -20.13 11.67
CA LYS A 185 -10.74 -19.32 12.43
C LYS A 185 -9.59 -18.90 11.54
N LYS A 186 -8.93 -17.81 11.93
CA LYS A 186 -7.73 -17.33 11.24
C LYS A 186 -6.66 -18.44 11.20
N GLY A 187 -6.23 -18.79 9.99
CA GLY A 187 -5.22 -19.83 9.75
C GLY A 187 -5.79 -21.18 9.34
N ASP A 188 -7.12 -21.34 9.35
CA ASP A 188 -7.76 -22.54 8.80
C ASP A 188 -7.60 -22.59 7.28
N VAL A 189 -7.53 -23.81 6.74
CA VAL A 189 -7.44 -24.07 5.30
C VAL A 189 -8.52 -25.08 4.95
N LEU A 190 -9.37 -24.76 3.97
CA LEU A 190 -10.42 -25.66 3.52
C LEU A 190 -10.03 -26.34 2.22
N LEU A 191 -10.42 -27.60 2.08
CA LEU A 191 -10.23 -28.40 0.89
C LEU A 191 -11.54 -29.05 0.48
N THR A 192 -11.98 -28.83 -0.75
CA THR A 192 -13.21 -29.47 -1.27
C THR A 192 -13.06 -29.88 -2.73
N ASN A 193 -13.64 -31.03 -3.06
CA ASN A 193 -13.93 -31.45 -4.45
C ASN A 193 -15.40 -31.84 -4.63
N HIS A 194 -16.27 -31.48 -3.67
CA HIS A 194 -17.60 -32.04 -3.61
C HIS A 194 -18.42 -31.61 -4.83
N PRO A 195 -18.97 -32.54 -5.63
CA PRO A 195 -19.52 -32.24 -6.96
C PRO A 195 -20.70 -31.26 -6.93
N ILE A 196 -21.47 -31.28 -5.84
CA ILE A 196 -22.64 -30.40 -5.61
C ILE A 196 -22.22 -28.95 -5.25
N ALA A 197 -20.99 -28.74 -4.77
CA ALA A 197 -20.54 -27.47 -4.20
C ALA A 197 -19.33 -26.90 -4.96
N GLY A 198 -19.31 -26.96 -6.29
CA GLY A 198 -18.18 -26.44 -7.07
C GLY A 198 -17.80 -27.22 -8.33
N GLY A 199 -18.56 -28.27 -8.68
CA GLY A 199 -18.31 -29.09 -9.87
C GLY A 199 -17.33 -30.23 -9.62
N ALA A 200 -17.58 -31.37 -10.27
CA ALA A 200 -16.87 -32.64 -10.06
C ALA A 200 -15.41 -32.68 -10.56
N THR A 201 -14.90 -31.58 -11.12
CA THR A 201 -13.66 -31.56 -11.93
C THR A 201 -12.51 -30.78 -11.32
N SER A 202 -12.68 -30.12 -10.16
CA SER A 202 -11.62 -29.27 -9.60
C SER A 202 -11.56 -29.34 -8.08
N LEU A 203 -10.34 -29.46 -7.57
CA LEU A 203 -10.03 -29.35 -6.14
C LEU A 203 -9.85 -27.88 -5.79
N ILE A 204 -10.56 -27.40 -4.77
CA ILE A 204 -10.56 -26.00 -4.37
C ILE A 204 -9.97 -25.89 -2.97
N LEU A 205 -8.94 -25.06 -2.84
CA LEU A 205 -8.28 -24.70 -1.60
C LEU A 205 -8.71 -23.28 -1.24
N LEU A 206 -9.34 -23.09 -0.06
CA LEU A 206 -9.73 -21.78 0.47
C LEU A 206 -8.87 -21.42 1.68
#